data_AF-A0A6G7T8S2-F1
#
_entry.id   AF-A0A6G7T8S2-F1
#
_cell.length_a   1.000
_cell.length_b   1.000
_cell.length_c   1.000
_cell.angle_alpha   90.00
_cell.angle_beta   90.00
_cell.angle_gamma   90.00
#
_symmetry.space_group_name_H-M   'P 1'
#
loop_
_entity.id
_entity.type
_entity.pdbx_description
1 polymer ?
#
loop_
_entity_poly.entity_id
_entity_poly.type
_entity_poly.pdbx_seq_one_letter_code
_entity_poly.pdbx_strand_id
1 'polypeptide(L)'
;MYFDLGETLVHTAEDKSVRYLPGAAAYLRALRARHIPVGLITNVPPSWGSTDAERAAELKKVIDKDWAGTSPFAWSDFGDRIFTPRTEAERKPAPALWKRAKKAAGSCRVVYQAETAEEAQVGGSLGYLAYQVTRPGWPPYLPVRLIAALSHLPYGNTALPKGR
;
A
#
# COMPACT_ATOMS: atom_id res chain seq x y z
N MET A 1 -2.93 -4.98 5.01
CA MET A 1 -1.82 -4.92 4.03
C MET A 1 -1.87 -3.56 3.35
N TYR A 2 -0.74 -2.89 3.15
CA TYR A 2 -0.67 -1.59 2.47
C TYR A 2 0.31 -1.64 1.30
N PHE A 3 0.01 -0.94 0.21
CA PHE A 3 0.88 -0.84 -0.96
C PHE A 3 1.17 0.60 -1.31
N ASP A 4 2.32 0.87 -1.92
CA ASP A 4 2.38 1.93 -2.90
C ASP A 4 1.56 1.56 -4.16
N LEU A 5 1.25 2.54 -5.01
CA LEU A 5 0.50 2.33 -6.24
C LEU A 5 1.43 2.22 -7.46
N GLY A 6 2.16 3.29 -7.77
CA GLY A 6 3.01 3.39 -8.95
C GLY A 6 4.20 2.44 -8.85
N GLU A 7 4.52 1.76 -9.96
CA GLU A 7 5.58 0.76 -10.08
C GLU A 7 5.53 -0.34 -8.99
N THR A 8 4.38 -0.46 -8.32
CA THR A 8 4.12 -1.44 -7.27
C THR A 8 2.92 -2.30 -7.61
N LEU A 9 1.79 -1.68 -7.98
CA LEU A 9 0.60 -2.38 -8.48
C LEU A 9 0.31 -2.04 -9.94
N VAL A 10 0.62 -0.81 -10.37
CA VAL A 10 0.38 -0.34 -11.73
C VAL A 10 1.64 0.25 -12.32
N HIS A 11 1.74 0.18 -13.64
CA HIS A 11 2.77 0.84 -14.42
C HIS A 11 2.10 1.87 -15.33
N THR A 12 2.70 3.05 -15.43
CA THR A 12 2.31 4.07 -16.44
C THR A 12 3.33 4.02 -17.56
N ALA A 13 2.91 3.53 -18.72
CA ALA A 13 3.77 3.41 -19.89
C ALA A 13 4.06 4.79 -20.53
N GLU A 14 5.02 4.82 -21.46
CA GLU A 14 5.43 6.05 -22.16
C GLU A 14 4.27 6.72 -22.93
N ASP A 15 3.34 5.93 -23.45
CA ASP A 15 2.10 6.38 -24.10
C ASP A 15 1.02 6.87 -23.12
N LYS A 16 1.38 6.95 -21.83
CA LYS A 16 0.53 7.29 -20.67
C LYS A 16 -0.50 6.23 -20.31
N SER A 17 -0.54 5.09 -21.00
CA SER A 17 -1.44 4.00 -20.63
C SER A 17 -1.07 3.42 -19.26
N VAL A 18 -2.09 3.22 -18.43
CA VAL A 18 -1.96 2.64 -17.09
C VAL A 18 -2.44 1.21 -17.12
N ARG A 19 -1.64 0.29 -16.57
CA ARG A 19 -1.96 -1.14 -16.53
C ARG A 19 -1.42 -1.76 -15.27
N TYR A 20 -2.00 -2.88 -14.86
CA TYR A 20 -1.42 -3.69 -13.79
C TYR A 20 0.02 -4.09 -14.12
N LEU A 21 0.89 -4.06 -13.11
CA LEU A 21 2.14 -4.79 -13.18
C LEU A 21 1.88 -6.31 -13.28
N PRO A 22 2.80 -7.07 -13.90
CA PRO A 22 2.68 -8.52 -13.99
C PRO A 22 2.40 -9.18 -12.63
N GLY A 23 1.31 -9.93 -12.56
CA GLY A 23 0.89 -10.65 -11.35
C GLY A 23 0.13 -9.81 -10.31
N ALA A 24 0.10 -8.47 -10.39
CA ALA A 24 -0.57 -7.60 -9.41
C ALA A 24 -2.05 -7.92 -9.24
N ALA A 25 -2.79 -8.04 -10.34
CA ALA A 25 -4.22 -8.38 -10.32
C ALA A 25 -4.48 -9.75 -9.67
N ALA A 26 -3.66 -10.76 -9.99
CA ALA A 26 -3.78 -12.09 -9.41
C ALA A 26 -3.45 -12.07 -7.90
N TYR A 27 -2.48 -11.26 -7.51
CA TYR A 27 -2.08 -11.10 -6.12
C TYR A 27 -3.16 -10.43 -5.26
N LEU A 28 -3.79 -9.35 -5.75
CA LEU A 28 -4.94 -8.72 -5.09
C LEU A 28 -6.11 -9.69 -4.93
N ARG A 29 -6.43 -10.47 -5.99
CA ARG A 29 -7.45 -11.54 -5.90
C ARG A 29 -7.12 -12.57 -4.81
N ALA A 30 -5.86 -12.97 -4.70
CA ALA A 30 -5.43 -13.95 -3.70
C ALA A 30 -5.50 -13.40 -2.26
N LEU A 31 -5.23 -12.11 -2.06
CA LEU A 31 -5.42 -11.43 -0.77
C LEU A 31 -6.90 -11.36 -0.39
N ARG A 32 -7.76 -10.95 -1.34
CA ARG A 32 -9.21 -10.90 -1.16
C ARG A 32 -9.80 -12.26 -0.81
N ALA A 33 -9.38 -13.32 -1.52
CA ALA A 33 -9.84 -14.70 -1.26
C ALA A 33 -9.50 -15.22 0.16
N ARG A 34 -8.59 -14.54 0.87
CA ARG A 34 -8.20 -14.84 2.26
C ARG A 34 -8.68 -13.79 3.25
N HIS A 35 -9.58 -12.90 2.82
CA HIS A 35 -10.13 -11.81 3.64
C HIS A 35 -9.05 -10.91 4.25
N ILE A 36 -7.90 -10.75 3.58
CA ILE A 36 -6.84 -9.85 4.02
C ILE A 36 -7.17 -8.44 3.52
N PRO A 37 -7.46 -7.46 4.41
CA PRO A 37 -7.78 -6.10 3.98
C PRO A 37 -6.55 -5.43 3.35
N VAL A 38 -6.78 -4.74 2.24
CA VAL A 38 -5.75 -3.97 1.53
C VAL A 38 -6.03 -2.46 1.60
N GLY A 39 -4.98 -1.67 1.50
CA GLY A 39 -5.01 -0.21 1.45
C GLY A 39 -3.84 0.33 0.62
N LEU A 40 -3.88 1.61 0.29
CA LEU A 40 -2.83 2.34 -0.43
C LEU A 40 -2.20 3.40 0.47
N ILE A 41 -0.89 3.58 0.33
CA ILE A 41 -0.11 4.70 0.84
C ILE A 41 0.62 5.26 -0.38
N THR A 42 0.09 6.32 -0.98
CA THR A 42 0.54 6.79 -2.30
C THR A 42 0.64 8.30 -2.35
N ASN A 43 1.62 8.78 -3.11
CA ASN A 43 1.81 10.21 -3.35
C ASN A 43 0.88 10.66 -4.47
N VAL A 44 0.13 11.73 -4.21
CA VAL A 44 -0.65 12.47 -5.20
C VAL A 44 -0.45 13.96 -4.95
N PRO A 45 -0.69 14.83 -5.94
CA PRO A 45 -0.71 16.26 -5.72
C PRO A 45 -1.69 16.65 -4.61
N PRO A 46 -1.27 17.45 -3.60
CA PRO A 46 -2.18 17.97 -2.58
C PRO A 46 -3.31 18.81 -3.18
N SER A 47 -3.10 19.40 -4.36
CA SER A 47 -4.10 20.17 -5.11
C SER A 47 -5.29 19.35 -5.61
N TRP A 48 -5.23 18.02 -5.60
CA TRP A 48 -6.33 17.15 -6.02
C TRP A 48 -7.53 17.12 -5.08
N GLY A 49 -7.42 17.74 -3.90
CA GLY A 49 -8.56 17.87 -3.00
C GLY A 49 -8.13 18.40 -1.64
N SER A 50 -9.12 18.77 -0.82
CA SER A 50 -8.94 19.19 0.56
C SER A 50 -8.95 18.01 1.54
N THR A 51 -9.67 16.94 1.22
CA THR A 51 -9.79 15.73 2.05
C THR A 51 -9.10 14.50 1.45
N ASP A 52 -8.82 13.49 2.28
CA ASP A 52 -8.24 12.22 1.82
C ASP A 52 -9.21 11.51 0.85
N ALA A 53 -10.52 11.64 1.06
CA ALA A 53 -11.55 11.08 0.19
C ALA A 53 -11.60 11.77 -1.19
N GLU A 54 -11.49 13.10 -1.23
CA GLU A 54 -11.44 13.85 -2.50
C GLU A 54 -10.19 13.49 -3.31
N ARG A 55 -9.01 13.46 -2.66
CA ARG A 55 -7.77 13.06 -3.32
C ARG A 55 -7.79 11.61 -3.79
N ALA A 56 -8.38 10.70 -3.00
CA ALA A 56 -8.58 9.32 -3.40
C ALA A 56 -9.57 9.19 -4.56
N ALA A 57 -10.63 10.01 -4.61
CA ALA A 57 -11.57 10.03 -5.73
C ALA A 57 -10.91 10.54 -7.01
N GLU A 58 -10.09 11.60 -6.92
CA GLU A 58 -9.36 12.13 -8.07
C GLU A 58 -8.30 11.14 -8.57
N LEU A 59 -7.58 10.48 -7.65
CA LEU A 59 -6.67 9.38 -8.00
C LEU A 59 -7.36 8.28 -8.81
N LYS A 60 -8.55 7.84 -8.38
CA LYS A 60 -9.34 6.84 -9.10
C LYS A 60 -9.66 7.30 -10.52
N LYS A 61 -10.13 8.56 -10.68
CA LYS A 61 -10.42 9.12 -12.00
C LYS A 61 -9.19 9.17 -12.91
N VAL A 62 -8.04 9.60 -12.39
CA VAL A 62 -6.80 9.71 -13.17
C VAL A 62 -6.36 8.33 -13.68
N ILE A 63 -6.35 7.33 -12.80
CA ILE A 63 -5.97 5.97 -13.19
C ILE A 63 -6.98 5.35 -14.14
N ASP A 64 -8.28 5.51 -13.89
CA ASP A 64 -9.34 4.93 -14.72
C ASP A 64 -9.40 5.56 -16.11
N LYS A 65 -9.10 6.87 -16.22
CA LYS A 65 -9.06 7.60 -17.49
C LYS A 65 -8.06 6.99 -18.48
N ASP A 66 -6.87 6.66 -17.99
CA ASP A 66 -5.77 6.19 -18.82
C ASP A 66 -5.61 4.65 -18.74
N TRP A 67 -6.58 3.95 -18.15
CA TRP A 67 -6.51 2.51 -17.94
C TRP A 67 -6.60 1.72 -19.25
N ALA A 68 -5.61 0.87 -19.50
CA ALA A 68 -5.52 -0.02 -20.66
C ALA A 68 -5.56 -1.51 -20.30
N GLY A 69 -5.89 -1.85 -19.05
CA GLY A 69 -6.04 -3.25 -18.62
C GLY A 69 -7.35 -3.87 -19.10
N THR A 70 -7.34 -5.17 -19.41
CA THR A 70 -8.53 -5.92 -19.85
C THR A 70 -9.63 -6.04 -18.80
N SER A 71 -9.31 -5.79 -17.54
CA SER A 71 -10.26 -5.68 -16.44
C SER A 71 -10.00 -4.38 -15.69
N PRO A 72 -11.04 -3.69 -15.16
CA PRO A 72 -10.85 -2.47 -14.38
C PRO A 72 -9.92 -2.68 -13.18
N PHE A 73 -9.29 -1.61 -12.72
CA PHE A 73 -8.56 -1.67 -11.47
C PHE A 73 -9.53 -1.96 -10.30
N ALA A 74 -9.16 -2.89 -9.43
CA ALA A 74 -9.98 -3.41 -8.33
C ALA A 74 -10.10 -2.44 -7.15
N TRP A 75 -10.57 -1.21 -7.39
CA TRP A 75 -10.74 -0.17 -6.37
C TRP A 75 -11.57 -0.61 -5.16
N SER A 76 -12.52 -1.51 -5.36
CA SER A 76 -13.36 -2.07 -4.29
C SER A 76 -12.56 -2.76 -3.18
N ASP A 77 -11.39 -3.32 -3.50
CA ASP A 77 -10.56 -4.04 -2.51
C ASP A 77 -9.98 -3.06 -1.46
N PHE A 78 -9.77 -1.81 -1.86
CA PHE A 78 -9.15 -0.77 -1.02
C PHE A 78 -10.18 0.01 -0.18
N GLY A 79 -11.40 0.19 -0.69
CA GLY A 79 -12.43 0.98 -0.02
C GLY A 79 -11.96 2.41 0.26
N ASP A 80 -12.00 2.80 1.53
CA ASP A 80 -11.57 4.09 2.09
C ASP A 80 -10.12 4.10 2.60
N ARG A 81 -9.40 2.97 2.54
CA ARG A 81 -8.03 2.80 3.05
C ARG A 81 -6.98 3.34 2.08
N ILE A 82 -7.19 4.54 1.55
CA ILE A 82 -6.28 5.22 0.62
C ILE A 82 -5.72 6.45 1.33
N PHE A 83 -4.44 6.40 1.67
CA PHE A 83 -3.74 7.45 2.41
C PHE A 83 -2.86 8.28 1.46
N THR A 84 -3.24 9.54 1.29
CA THR A 84 -2.58 10.54 0.43
C THR A 84 -1.97 11.67 1.27
N PRO A 85 -0.91 12.35 0.80
CA PRO A 85 -0.36 13.53 1.46
C PRO A 85 -1.38 14.68 1.48
N ARG A 86 -1.52 15.33 2.64
CA ARG A 86 -2.34 16.55 2.79
C ARG A 86 -1.57 17.81 2.41
N THR A 87 -0.25 17.74 2.51
CA THR A 87 0.70 18.81 2.21
C THR A 87 1.95 18.20 1.59
N GLU A 88 2.80 19.01 0.96
CA GLU A 88 4.09 18.54 0.45
C GLU A 88 4.99 17.97 1.55
N ALA A 89 4.88 18.47 2.79
CA ALA A 89 5.63 17.94 3.93
C ALA A 89 5.21 16.51 4.33
N GLU A 90 4.01 16.06 3.94
CA GLU A 90 3.55 14.68 4.15
C GLU A 90 3.93 13.73 3.01
N ARG A 91 4.50 14.25 1.90
CA ARG A 91 4.85 13.44 0.73
C ARG A 91 5.88 12.38 1.10
N LYS A 92 5.67 11.13 0.66
CA LYS A 92 6.67 10.06 0.82
C LYS A 92 8.01 10.53 0.26
N PRO A 93 9.13 10.30 0.97
CA PRO A 93 9.31 9.34 2.07
C PRO A 93 8.96 9.86 3.48
N ALA A 94 8.33 11.03 3.64
CA ALA A 94 7.93 11.51 4.97
C ALA A 94 6.98 10.51 5.69
N PRO A 95 7.15 10.26 6.99
CA PRO A 95 6.52 9.14 7.68
C PRO A 95 5.01 9.32 7.94
N ALA A 96 4.42 10.46 7.59
CA ALA A 96 3.06 10.84 7.96
C ALA A 96 2.02 9.80 7.49
N LEU A 97 2.13 9.33 6.25
CA LEU A 97 1.14 8.42 5.66
C LEU A 97 1.17 7.03 6.30
N TRP A 98 2.36 6.47 6.54
CA TRP A 98 2.50 5.22 7.31
C TRP A 98 1.97 5.38 8.73
N LYS A 99 2.21 6.49 9.41
CA LYS A 99 1.65 6.71 10.76
C LYS A 99 0.11 6.71 10.75
N ARG A 100 -0.52 7.36 9.77
CA ARG A 100 -1.99 7.36 9.62
C ARG A 100 -2.53 5.97 9.28
N ALA A 101 -1.90 5.27 8.34
CA ALA A 101 -2.28 3.91 7.95
C ALA A 101 -2.13 2.90 9.10
N LYS A 102 -1.06 3.02 9.92
CA LYS A 102 -0.87 2.19 11.10
C LYS A 102 -1.91 2.48 12.17
N LYS A 103 -2.23 3.76 12.43
CA LYS A 103 -3.30 4.15 13.34
C LYS A 103 -4.65 3.57 12.90
N ALA A 104 -4.97 3.64 11.61
CA ALA A 104 -6.20 3.07 11.06
C ALA A 104 -6.25 1.53 11.13
N ALA A 105 -5.09 0.87 11.09
CA ALA A 105 -5.00 -0.59 11.25
C ALA A 105 -5.20 -1.06 12.71
N GLY A 106 -5.17 -0.15 13.69
CA GLY A 106 -5.33 -0.48 15.10
C GLY A 106 -4.27 -1.44 15.62
N SER A 107 -4.69 -2.54 16.24
CA SER A 107 -3.81 -3.59 16.74
C SER A 107 -3.36 -4.59 15.67
N CYS A 108 -3.81 -4.46 14.43
CA CYS A 108 -3.43 -5.40 13.37
C CYS A 108 -1.94 -5.29 13.02
N ARG A 109 -1.32 -6.43 12.74
CA ARG A 109 -0.01 -6.46 12.09
C ARG A 109 -0.10 -5.83 10.72
N VAL A 110 0.74 -4.82 10.48
CA VAL A 110 0.80 -4.11 9.21
C VAL A 110 1.99 -4.59 8.38
N VAL A 111 1.71 -4.82 7.10
CA VAL A 111 2.70 -5.17 6.07
C VAL A 111 2.65 -4.05 5.03
N TYR A 112 3.79 -3.60 4.53
CA TYR A 112 3.91 -2.58 3.49
C TYR A 112 4.73 -3.09 2.31
N GLN A 113 4.27 -2.84 1.09
CA GLN A 113 4.95 -3.24 -0.14
C GLN A 113 5.11 -2.04 -1.07
N ALA A 114 6.32 -1.80 -1.57
CA ALA A 114 6.64 -0.67 -2.45
C ALA A 114 7.81 -1.01 -3.37
N GLU A 115 7.92 -0.26 -4.47
CA GLU A 115 9.00 -0.40 -5.46
C GLU A 115 10.36 -0.02 -4.87
N THR A 116 10.42 1.08 -4.13
CA THR A 116 11.70 1.67 -3.71
C THR A 116 12.15 1.13 -2.35
N ALA A 117 13.47 0.93 -2.22
CA ALA A 117 14.08 0.49 -0.97
C ALA A 117 13.90 1.53 0.16
N GLU A 118 13.90 2.82 -0.18
CA GLU A 118 13.71 3.91 0.78
C GLU A 118 12.33 3.85 1.44
N GLU A 119 11.27 3.65 0.65
CA GLU A 119 9.92 3.51 1.20
C GLU A 119 9.76 2.25 2.06
N ALA A 120 10.38 1.14 1.64
CA ALA A 120 10.42 -0.07 2.45
C ALA A 120 11.17 0.16 3.78
N GLN A 121 12.28 0.90 3.76
CA GLN A 121 13.05 1.25 4.95
C GLN A 121 12.25 2.13 5.92
N VAL A 122 11.55 3.16 5.43
CA VAL A 122 10.67 4.01 6.26
C VAL A 122 9.56 3.17 6.88
N GLY A 123 8.88 2.33 6.10
CA GLY A 123 7.86 1.41 6.63
C GLY A 123 8.41 0.50 7.73
N GLY A 124 9.57 -0.10 7.49
CA GLY A 124 10.28 -0.94 8.47
C GLY A 124 10.61 -0.21 9.77
N SER A 125 11.11 1.02 9.68
CA SER A 125 11.43 1.88 10.85
C SER A 125 10.21 2.18 11.72
N LEU A 126 9.00 2.13 11.13
CA LEU A 126 7.73 2.35 11.80
C LEU A 126 7.06 1.05 12.26
N GLY A 127 7.76 -0.08 12.18
CA GLY A 127 7.30 -1.39 12.66
C GLY A 127 6.34 -2.11 11.70
N TYR A 128 6.38 -1.78 10.41
CA TYR A 128 5.76 -2.62 9.38
C TYR A 128 6.68 -3.80 9.06
N LEU A 129 6.09 -4.93 8.68
CA LEU A 129 6.81 -5.87 7.84
C LEU A 129 6.87 -5.27 6.42
N ALA A 130 7.98 -4.62 6.10
CA ALA A 130 8.16 -3.97 4.81
C ALA A 130 8.83 -4.92 3.80
N TYR A 131 8.40 -4.82 2.54
CA TYR A 131 8.92 -5.64 1.45
C TYR A 131 9.08 -4.79 0.19
N GLN A 132 10.28 -4.82 -0.39
CA GLN A 132 10.54 -4.18 -1.67
C GLN A 132 10.08 -5.13 -2.79
N VAL A 133 9.13 -4.70 -3.62
CA VAL A 133 8.67 -5.47 -4.78
C VAL A 133 9.73 -5.46 -5.89
N THR A 134 9.53 -6.30 -6.91
CA THR A 134 10.37 -6.38 -8.13
C THR A 134 11.87 -6.56 -7.90
N ARG A 135 12.29 -6.95 -6.69
CA ARG A 135 13.69 -7.23 -6.35
C ARG A 135 14.19 -8.49 -7.10
N PRO A 136 15.31 -8.42 -7.84
CA PRO A 136 15.86 -9.58 -8.55
C PRO A 136 16.11 -10.77 -7.62
N GLY A 137 15.71 -11.97 -8.03
CA GLY A 137 15.88 -13.21 -7.26
C GLY A 137 14.88 -13.41 -6.12
N TRP A 138 13.92 -12.51 -5.93
CA TRP A 138 12.85 -12.61 -4.93
C TRP A 138 11.47 -12.69 -5.60
N PRO A 139 10.44 -13.19 -4.91
CA PRO A 139 9.06 -13.13 -5.41
C PRO A 139 8.64 -11.69 -5.77
N PRO A 140 7.79 -11.48 -6.78
CA PRO A 140 7.35 -10.12 -7.15
C PRO A 140 6.61 -9.41 -6.02
N TYR A 141 5.92 -10.18 -5.16
CA TYR A 141 5.26 -9.73 -3.95
C TYR A 141 5.51 -10.71 -2.80
N LEU A 142 5.40 -10.23 -1.57
CA LEU A 142 5.48 -11.08 -0.38
C LEU A 142 4.42 -12.19 -0.44
N PRO A 143 4.77 -13.48 -0.29
CA PRO A 143 3.80 -14.56 -0.49
C PRO A 143 2.55 -14.45 0.38
N VAL A 144 1.37 -14.57 -0.22
CA VAL A 144 0.09 -14.43 0.51
C VAL A 144 -0.06 -15.44 1.64
N ARG A 145 0.46 -16.67 1.46
CA ARG A 145 0.48 -17.70 2.52
C ARG A 145 1.30 -17.27 3.74
N LEU A 146 2.42 -16.58 3.52
CA LEU A 146 3.23 -16.02 4.60
C LEU A 146 2.46 -14.91 5.33
N ILE A 147 1.81 -14.00 4.60
CA ILE A 147 0.98 -12.93 5.20
C ILE A 147 -0.14 -13.53 6.05
N ALA A 148 -0.83 -14.56 5.54
CA ALA A 148 -1.87 -15.25 6.28
C ALA A 148 -1.30 -15.92 7.56
N ALA A 149 -0.16 -16.61 7.46
CA ALA A 149 0.49 -17.22 8.62
C ALA A 149 0.86 -16.17 9.69
N LEU A 150 1.35 -15.00 9.27
CA LEU A 150 1.70 -13.89 10.18
C LEU A 150 0.50 -13.34 10.96
N SER A 151 -0.72 -13.49 10.45
CA SER A 151 -1.94 -13.06 11.15
C SER A 151 -2.29 -13.93 12.36
N HIS A 152 -1.73 -15.15 12.44
CA HIS A 152 -1.92 -16.07 13.56
C HIS A 152 -0.84 -15.95 14.63
N LEU A 153 0.22 -15.17 14.38
CA LEU A 153 1.29 -14.98 15.35
C LEU A 153 0.97 -13.83 16.30
N PRO A 154 1.40 -13.92 17.58
CA PRO A 154 1.27 -12.82 18.53
C PRO A 154 1.82 -11.53 17.92
N TYR A 155 1.05 -10.46 18.00
CA TYR A 155 1.44 -9.13 17.55
C TYR A 155 0.85 -8.09 18.51
N GLY A 156 1.70 -7.18 18.98
CA GLY A 156 1.32 -6.21 20.00
C GLY A 156 1.39 -6.78 21.42
N ASN A 157 2.60 -6.88 21.95
CA ASN A 157 2.84 -6.84 23.39
C ASN A 157 4.19 -6.14 23.62
N THR A 158 4.17 -4.81 23.61
CA THR A 158 5.26 -4.00 24.18
C THR A 158 4.71 -3.24 25.38
N ALA A 159 4.22 -3.99 26.37
CA ALA A 159 4.48 -3.60 27.74
C ALA A 159 5.89 -4.12 28.06
N LEU A 160 6.91 -3.26 27.93
CA LEU A 160 8.13 -3.46 28.70
C LEU A 160 7.70 -3.52 30.18
N PRO A 161 8.09 -4.54 30.96
CA PRO A 161 7.92 -4.46 32.40
C PRO A 161 8.65 -3.18 32.84
N LYS A 162 7.95 -2.26 33.51
CA LYS A 162 8.63 -1.21 34.25
C LYS A 162 9.46 -1.93 35.31
N GLY A 163 10.77 -2.01 35.09
CA GLY A 163 11.73 -2.46 36.07
C GLY A 163 11.58 -1.59 37.32
N ARG A 164 11.49 -2.27 38.46
CA ARG A 164 11.39 -1.71 39.82
C ARG A 164 12.64 -0.94 40.21
#